data_AF-A0A1V9G7X9-F1
#
_entry.id   AF-A0A1V9G7X9-F1
#
_cell.length_a   1.000
_cell.length_b   1.000
_cell.length_c   1.000
_cell.angle_alpha   90.00
_cell.angle_beta   90.00
_cell.angle_gamma   90.00
#
_symmetry.space_group_name_H-M   'P 1'
#
loop_
_entity.id
_entity.type
_entity.pdbx_description
1 polymer ?
#
loop_
_entity_poly.entity_id
_entity_poly.type
_entity_poly.pdbx_seq_one_letter_code
_entity_poly.pdbx_strand_id
1 'polypeptide(L)'
;MQYKLKEPVHGSIGTEKYKCVIEWRNGEFIADEPVKSGGKDLGPDPFTLLLSSLASCTLITLRMYIERKGWDIPEIKVNANLFQTKNEDALTTFIDRDIVFPPGLEPEKLNRLLEIAEHCPISKMLEGKVKVRSYVYHDEDVDKKLKYTNGDITVVWKPELCKHSGRCVTQLPGVFNLKTKPWVTITGADSETIKAQVDMCPTGALSYFKNDSSSTTELPATGGAGL
;
A
#
# COMPACT_ATOMS: atom_id res chain seq x y z
N MET A 1 -0.15 10.31 -9.79
CA MET A 1 -0.53 9.02 -9.15
C MET A 1 0.01 9.03 -7.72
N GLN A 2 -0.85 9.19 -6.72
CA GLN A 2 -0.48 9.27 -5.30
C GLN A 2 -1.03 8.06 -4.55
N TYR A 3 -0.17 7.37 -3.78
CA TYR A 3 -0.61 6.25 -2.93
C TYR A 3 -1.21 6.78 -1.63
N LYS A 4 -2.16 6.03 -1.04
CA LYS A 4 -2.81 6.39 0.23
C LYS A 4 -1.87 6.23 1.43
N LEU A 5 -0.90 5.32 1.35
CA LEU A 5 0.13 5.11 2.37
C LEU A 5 1.47 5.63 1.86
N LYS A 6 2.27 6.20 2.77
CA LYS A 6 3.65 6.64 2.47
C LYS A 6 4.53 5.43 2.17
N GLU A 7 4.48 4.43 3.04
CA GLU A 7 5.15 3.13 2.89
C GLU A 7 4.13 2.06 2.51
N PRO A 8 4.47 1.12 1.61
CA PRO A 8 3.60 0.00 1.28
C PRO A 8 3.43 -0.94 2.47
N VAL A 9 2.34 -1.71 2.47
CA VAL A 9 2.25 -2.91 3.32
C VAL A 9 3.17 -3.96 2.72
N HIS A 10 4.04 -4.55 3.52
CA HIS A 10 4.89 -5.66 3.12
C HIS A 10 4.29 -6.97 3.62
N GLY A 11 4.34 -8.00 2.80
CA GLY A 11 3.87 -9.33 3.15
C GLY A 11 4.89 -10.36 2.69
N SER A 12 5.25 -11.28 3.58
CA SER A 12 6.16 -12.38 3.28
C SER A 12 5.59 -13.70 3.79
N ILE A 13 5.97 -14.78 3.13
CA ILE A 13 5.63 -16.16 3.51
C ILE A 13 6.86 -17.04 3.29
N GLY A 14 7.16 -17.89 4.27
CA GLY A 14 8.22 -18.88 4.19
C GLY A 14 7.72 -20.23 3.67
N THR A 15 8.40 -21.31 4.07
CA THR A 15 7.98 -22.69 3.75
C THR A 15 6.95 -23.25 4.73
N GLU A 16 6.72 -22.57 5.86
CA GLU A 16 5.62 -22.89 6.77
C GLU A 16 4.28 -22.68 6.03
N LYS A 17 3.38 -23.66 6.11
CA LYS A 17 2.14 -23.65 5.33
C LYS A 17 1.25 -22.48 5.74
N TYR A 18 0.92 -21.64 4.75
CA TYR A 18 -0.11 -20.60 4.76
C TYR A 18 0.01 -19.48 5.81
N LYS A 19 1.03 -19.54 6.66
CA LYS A 19 1.35 -18.49 7.62
C LYS A 19 2.18 -17.40 6.95
N CYS A 20 1.60 -16.21 6.88
CA CYS A 20 2.22 -14.99 6.40
C CYS A 20 2.58 -14.06 7.56
N VAL A 21 3.64 -13.27 7.37
CA VAL A 21 3.92 -12.09 8.20
C VAL A 21 3.56 -10.85 7.39
N ILE A 22 2.71 -9.99 7.96
CA ILE A 22 2.29 -8.73 7.36
C ILE A 22 2.84 -7.58 8.18
N GLU A 23 3.63 -6.73 7.55
CA GLU A 23 4.24 -5.55 8.15
C GLU A 23 3.55 -4.29 7.63
N TRP A 24 3.19 -3.39 8.54
CA TRP A 24 2.69 -2.05 8.21
C TRP A 24 3.48 -1.02 9.03
N ARG A 25 3.68 0.19 8.51
CA ARG A 25 4.27 1.37 9.20
C ARG A 25 5.21 1.06 10.38
N ASN A 26 4.64 0.76 11.55
CA ASN A 26 5.31 0.60 12.82
C ASN A 26 5.06 -0.75 13.54
N GLY A 27 4.54 -1.77 12.85
CA GLY A 27 4.24 -3.07 13.46
C GLY A 27 4.07 -4.21 12.47
N GLU A 28 3.90 -5.40 13.02
CA GLU A 28 3.68 -6.64 12.27
C GLU A 28 2.56 -7.48 12.90
N PHE A 29 1.86 -8.26 12.07
CA PHE A 29 0.90 -9.26 12.51
C PHE A 29 0.99 -10.50 11.64
N ILE A 30 0.52 -11.62 12.19
CA ILE A 30 0.42 -12.89 11.47
C ILE A 30 -0.95 -12.97 10.78
N ALA A 31 -0.94 -13.40 9.51
CA ALA A 31 -2.13 -13.87 8.82
C ALA A 31 -1.94 -15.36 8.54
N ASP A 32 -2.92 -16.19 8.86
CA ASP A 32 -2.79 -17.64 8.70
C ASP A 32 -4.12 -18.25 8.30
N GLU A 33 -4.05 -19.33 7.55
CA GLU A 33 -5.24 -20.09 7.20
C GLU A 33 -5.67 -20.97 8.39
N PRO A 34 -6.96 -21.28 8.54
CA PRO A 34 -7.41 -22.20 9.56
C PRO A 34 -6.85 -23.62 9.36
N VAL A 35 -6.89 -24.43 10.42
CA VAL A 35 -6.39 -25.83 10.40
C VAL A 35 -7.01 -26.66 9.27
N LYS A 36 -8.31 -26.47 8.98
CA LYS A 36 -9.02 -27.17 7.90
C LYS A 36 -8.45 -26.89 6.49
N SER A 37 -7.81 -25.73 6.31
CA SER A 37 -7.16 -25.31 5.07
C SER A 37 -5.66 -25.61 5.08
N GLY A 38 -5.13 -26.20 6.16
CA GLY A 38 -3.73 -26.62 6.30
C GLY A 38 -2.81 -25.61 6.97
N GLY A 39 -3.34 -24.48 7.45
CA GLY A 39 -2.60 -23.55 8.30
C GLY A 39 -2.69 -23.94 9.77
N LYS A 40 -2.34 -23.02 10.68
CA LYS A 40 -2.32 -23.25 12.14
C LYS A 40 -3.26 -22.34 12.91
N ASP A 41 -4.06 -21.52 12.21
CA ASP A 41 -5.01 -20.59 12.83
C ASP A 41 -4.33 -19.60 13.81
N LEU A 42 -3.08 -19.20 13.50
CA LEU A 42 -2.28 -18.30 14.34
C LEU A 42 -2.61 -16.81 14.18
N GLY A 43 -3.48 -16.49 13.23
CA GLY A 43 -3.92 -15.15 12.90
C GLY A 43 -5.12 -15.21 11.96
N PRO A 44 -5.76 -14.06 11.68
CA PRO A 44 -6.92 -14.02 10.79
C PRO A 44 -6.55 -14.44 9.37
N ASP A 45 -7.44 -15.19 8.73
CA ASP A 45 -7.35 -15.50 7.30
C ASP A 45 -7.59 -14.23 6.44
N PRO A 46 -7.29 -14.27 5.13
CA PRO A 46 -7.44 -13.12 4.26
C PRO A 46 -8.87 -12.53 4.17
N PHE A 47 -9.91 -13.37 4.23
CA PHE A 47 -11.29 -12.88 4.22
C PHE A 47 -11.63 -12.21 5.55
N THR A 48 -11.21 -12.78 6.67
CA THR A 48 -11.34 -12.18 8.00
C THR A 48 -10.64 -10.83 8.07
N LEU A 49 -9.45 -10.68 7.48
CA LEU A 49 -8.74 -9.39 7.38
C LEU A 49 -9.50 -8.36 6.56
N LEU A 50 -10.07 -8.76 5.41
CA LEU A 50 -10.89 -7.87 4.58
C LEU A 50 -12.11 -7.37 5.35
N LEU A 51 -12.86 -8.27 5.99
CA LEU A 51 -14.03 -7.92 6.80
C LEU A 51 -13.65 -7.07 8.01
N SER A 52 -12.53 -7.36 8.67
CA SER A 52 -11.99 -6.56 9.78
C SER A 52 -11.67 -5.14 9.35
N SER A 53 -11.17 -4.94 8.12
CA SER A 53 -10.92 -3.61 7.57
C SER A 53 -12.21 -2.79 7.41
N LEU A 54 -13.30 -3.42 6.95
CA LEU A 54 -14.61 -2.77 6.82
C LEU A 54 -15.23 -2.47 8.19
N ALA A 55 -15.20 -3.44 9.10
CA ALA A 55 -15.76 -3.31 10.45
C ALA A 55 -15.06 -2.18 11.22
N SER A 56 -13.73 -2.20 11.28
CA SER A 56 -12.95 -1.17 11.97
C SER A 56 -13.14 0.22 11.35
N CYS A 57 -13.14 0.34 10.02
CA CYS A 57 -13.37 1.62 9.35
C CYS A 57 -14.78 2.18 9.64
N THR A 58 -15.78 1.31 9.72
CA THR A 58 -17.16 1.68 10.08
C THR A 58 -17.23 2.18 11.52
N LEU A 59 -16.68 1.41 12.48
CA LEU A 59 -16.67 1.75 13.90
C LEU A 59 -15.97 3.10 14.16
N ILE A 60 -14.80 3.31 13.57
CA ILE A 60 -14.05 4.57 13.69
C ILE A 60 -14.88 5.73 13.14
N THR A 61 -15.48 5.58 11.96
CA THR A 61 -16.29 6.62 11.31
C THR A 61 -17.50 7.02 12.16
N LEU A 62 -18.19 6.02 12.71
CA LEU A 62 -19.34 6.26 13.59
C LEU A 62 -18.91 6.93 14.90
N ARG A 63 -17.83 6.47 15.55
CA ARG A 63 -17.30 7.07 16.77
C ARG A 63 -16.96 8.55 16.56
N MET A 64 -16.23 8.87 15.50
CA MET A 64 -15.90 10.26 15.14
C MET A 64 -17.16 11.13 14.98
N TYR A 65 -18.21 10.59 14.36
CA TYR A 65 -19.46 11.33 14.17
C TYR A 65 -20.23 11.54 15.48
N ILE A 66 -20.33 10.49 16.30
CA ILE A 66 -20.99 10.52 17.62
C ILE A 66 -20.33 11.54 18.53
N GLU A 67 -18.99 11.54 18.60
CA GLU A 67 -18.21 12.52 19.36
C GLU A 67 -18.45 13.95 18.86
N ARG A 68 -18.42 14.16 17.54
CA ARG A 68 -18.71 15.46 16.93
C ARG A 68 -20.11 15.98 17.26
N LYS A 69 -21.09 15.09 17.44
CA LYS A 69 -22.46 15.43 17.81
C LYS A 69 -22.70 15.52 19.32
N GLY A 70 -21.72 15.17 20.14
CA GLY A 70 -21.84 15.13 21.60
C GLY A 70 -22.87 14.10 22.07
N TRP A 71 -23.03 12.99 21.33
CA TRP A 71 -23.97 11.93 21.70
C TRP A 71 -23.30 10.94 22.66
N ASP A 72 -24.02 10.59 23.73
CA ASP A 72 -23.58 9.57 24.67
C ASP A 72 -24.01 8.17 24.19
N ILE A 73 -23.14 7.55 23.39
CA ILE A 73 -23.29 6.18 22.91
C ILE A 73 -22.01 5.44 23.31
N PRO A 74 -22.02 4.64 24.38
CA PRO A 74 -20.79 4.09 24.96
C PRO A 74 -20.16 3.00 24.09
N GLU A 75 -20.97 2.18 23.44
CA GLU A 75 -20.50 1.03 22.68
C GLU A 75 -21.20 0.95 21.31
N ILE A 76 -20.47 0.49 20.30
CA ILE A 76 -20.97 0.21 18.96
C ILE A 76 -20.33 -1.12 18.55
N LYS A 77 -21.11 -2.05 18.01
CA LYS A 77 -20.59 -3.32 17.50
C LYS A 77 -20.90 -3.44 16.02
N VAL A 78 -20.02 -4.13 15.31
CA VAL A 78 -20.23 -4.47 13.89
C VAL A 78 -19.99 -5.96 13.73
N ASN A 79 -20.96 -6.65 13.16
CA ASN A 79 -20.77 -7.99 12.60
C ASN A 79 -20.71 -7.83 11.09
N ALA A 80 -19.77 -8.52 10.44
CA ALA A 80 -19.67 -8.50 9.00
C ALA A 80 -19.39 -9.90 8.48
N ASN A 81 -20.00 -10.25 7.36
CA ASN A 81 -19.77 -11.50 6.67
C ASN A 81 -19.88 -11.29 5.16
N LEU A 82 -19.40 -12.24 4.38
CA LEU A 82 -19.47 -12.16 2.91
C LEU A 82 -19.95 -13.47 2.31
N PHE A 83 -20.59 -13.34 1.15
CA PHE A 83 -20.89 -14.46 0.27
C PHE A 83 -20.69 -14.03 -1.18
N GLN A 84 -20.52 -15.00 -2.07
CA GLN A 84 -20.32 -14.74 -3.48
C GLN A 84 -21.32 -15.53 -4.30
N THR A 85 -21.89 -14.90 -5.32
CA THR A 85 -22.73 -15.55 -6.31
C THR A 85 -22.07 -15.46 -7.67
N LYS A 86 -22.20 -16.51 -8.47
CA LYS A 86 -21.68 -16.56 -9.82
C LYS A 86 -22.85 -16.60 -10.79
N ASN A 87 -22.96 -15.56 -11.61
CA ASN A 87 -23.86 -15.53 -12.76
C ASN A 87 -23.03 -15.80 -14.04
N GLU A 88 -23.69 -16.02 -15.18
CA GLU A 88 -23.04 -16.47 -16.43
C GLU A 88 -21.81 -15.64 -16.83
N ASP A 89 -21.82 -14.32 -16.56
CA ASP A 89 -20.76 -13.40 -17.00
C ASP A 89 -19.88 -12.84 -15.86
N ALA A 90 -20.23 -13.06 -14.58
CA ALA A 90 -19.52 -12.40 -13.48
C ALA A 90 -19.67 -13.11 -12.12
N LEU A 91 -18.61 -13.03 -11.32
CA LEU A 91 -18.64 -13.29 -9.88
C LEU A 91 -19.02 -11.98 -9.15
N THR A 92 -20.13 -11.99 -8.43
CA THR A 92 -20.56 -10.89 -7.56
C THR A 92 -20.28 -11.24 -6.12
N THR A 93 -19.68 -10.31 -5.38
CA THR A 93 -19.45 -10.45 -3.94
C THR A 93 -20.43 -9.57 -3.18
N PHE A 94 -21.08 -10.14 -2.18
CA PHE A 94 -21.94 -9.45 -1.24
C PHE A 94 -21.26 -9.46 0.12
N ILE A 95 -21.28 -8.32 0.81
CA ILE A 95 -20.78 -8.19 2.17
C ILE A 95 -21.93 -7.63 3.00
N ASP A 96 -22.41 -8.43 3.93
CA ASP A 96 -23.44 -8.02 4.87
C ASP A 96 -22.76 -7.42 6.11
N ARG A 97 -23.36 -6.37 6.65
CA ARG A 97 -22.84 -5.64 7.81
C ARG A 97 -23.98 -5.27 8.74
N ASP A 98 -24.01 -5.89 9.92
CA ASP A 98 -24.94 -5.57 10.98
C ASP A 98 -24.27 -4.62 11.99
N ILE A 99 -24.90 -3.49 12.25
CA ILE A 99 -24.41 -2.49 13.20
C ILE A 99 -25.33 -2.49 14.41
N VAL A 100 -24.76 -2.79 15.58
CA VAL A 100 -25.51 -2.92 16.82
C VAL A 100 -25.19 -1.74 17.74
N PHE A 101 -26.24 -1.08 18.19
CA PHE A 101 -26.19 0.01 19.16
C PHE A 101 -26.92 -0.37 20.46
N PRO A 102 -26.64 0.31 21.58
CA PRO A 102 -27.39 0.13 22.83
C PRO A 102 -28.89 0.43 22.65
N PRO A 103 -29.77 -0.17 23.48
CA PRO A 103 -31.19 0.16 23.45
C PRO A 103 -31.45 1.62 23.85
N GLY A 104 -32.62 2.15 23.46
CA GLY A 104 -33.05 3.50 23.85
C GLY A 104 -32.59 4.64 22.93
N LEU A 105 -32.08 4.32 21.74
CA LEU A 105 -31.79 5.31 20.70
C LEU A 105 -33.03 5.63 19.87
N GLU A 106 -33.29 6.92 19.70
CA GLU A 106 -34.37 7.41 18.84
C GLU A 106 -34.19 6.94 17.38
N PRO A 107 -35.27 6.56 16.66
CA PRO A 107 -35.19 6.07 15.29
C PRO A 107 -34.47 7.02 14.32
N GLU A 108 -34.65 8.34 14.49
CA GLU A 108 -33.97 9.34 13.67
C GLU A 108 -32.44 9.29 13.83
N LYS A 109 -31.96 9.08 15.07
CA LYS A 109 -30.52 8.92 15.34
C LYS A 109 -30.00 7.64 14.70
N LEU A 110 -30.73 6.54 14.79
CA LEU A 110 -30.35 5.26 14.18
C LEU A 110 -30.25 5.37 12.66
N ASN A 111 -31.26 5.97 12.01
CA ASN A 111 -31.24 6.22 10.56
C ASN A 111 -30.03 7.07 10.17
N ARG A 112 -29.75 8.13 10.94
CA ARG A 112 -28.60 8.97 10.66
C ARG A 112 -27.27 8.24 10.85
N LEU A 113 -27.16 7.36 11.85
CA LEU A 113 -25.96 6.55 12.05
C LEU A 113 -25.76 5.54 10.91
N LEU A 114 -26.84 4.95 10.40
CA LEU A 114 -26.79 4.06 9.26
C LEU A 114 -26.24 4.77 8.01
N GLU A 115 -26.75 5.96 7.69
CA GLU A 115 -26.24 6.79 6.58
C GLU A 115 -24.74 7.10 6.73
N ILE A 116 -24.29 7.42 7.94
CA ILE A 116 -22.88 7.71 8.19
C ILE A 116 -22.01 6.46 8.01
N ALA A 117 -22.50 5.27 8.36
CA ALA A 117 -21.77 4.02 8.19
C ALA A 117 -21.50 3.68 6.72
N GLU A 118 -22.40 4.03 5.80
CA GLU A 118 -22.21 3.88 4.34
C GLU A 118 -21.11 4.82 3.80
N HIS A 119 -20.82 5.91 4.52
CA HIS A 119 -19.81 6.87 4.09
C HIS A 119 -18.39 6.57 4.57
N CYS A 120 -18.16 5.45 5.27
CA CYS A 120 -16.83 5.09 5.70
C CYS A 120 -15.91 4.85 4.47
N PRO A 121 -14.62 5.26 4.51
CA PRO A 121 -13.72 5.14 3.37
C PRO A 121 -13.62 3.75 2.73
N ILE A 122 -13.73 2.67 3.53
CA ILE A 122 -13.67 1.29 3.03
C ILE A 122 -14.97 0.90 2.30
N SER A 123 -16.16 1.26 2.81
CA SER A 123 -17.43 1.07 2.09
C SER A 123 -17.38 1.72 0.70
N LYS A 124 -17.00 3.00 0.65
CA LYS A 124 -16.86 3.74 -0.62
C LYS A 124 -15.86 3.10 -1.60
N MET A 125 -14.82 2.46 -1.08
CA MET A 125 -13.84 1.76 -1.90
C MET A 125 -14.43 0.47 -2.47
N LEU A 126 -15.09 -0.34 -1.64
CA LEU A 126 -15.68 -1.63 -2.04
C LEU A 126 -16.86 -1.49 -3.01
N GLU A 127 -17.68 -0.45 -2.83
CA GLU A 127 -18.80 -0.11 -3.73
C GLU A 127 -18.34 0.62 -5.00
N GLY A 128 -17.07 1.03 -5.04
CA GLY A 128 -16.46 1.75 -6.16
C GLY A 128 -15.90 0.83 -7.25
N LYS A 129 -15.15 1.43 -8.18
CA LYS A 129 -14.42 0.70 -9.23
C LYS A 129 -13.02 0.36 -8.75
N VAL A 130 -12.82 -0.85 -8.24
CA VAL A 130 -11.51 -1.35 -7.80
C VAL A 130 -10.85 -2.17 -8.89
N LYS A 131 -9.55 -1.94 -9.13
CA LYS A 131 -8.72 -2.75 -10.03
C LYS A 131 -7.43 -3.14 -9.33
N VAL A 132 -7.18 -4.44 -9.20
CA VAL A 132 -5.88 -4.97 -8.75
C VAL A 132 -4.97 -5.07 -9.98
N ARG A 133 -3.76 -4.52 -9.88
CA ARG A 133 -2.73 -4.63 -10.93
C ARG A 133 -1.53 -5.35 -10.35
N SER A 134 -1.11 -6.41 -11.04
CA SER A 134 -0.03 -7.28 -10.59
C SER A 134 1.22 -7.10 -11.43
N TYR A 135 2.38 -7.21 -10.80
CA TYR A 135 3.68 -7.14 -11.45
C TYR A 135 4.58 -8.22 -10.83
N VAL A 136 5.32 -8.95 -11.67
CA VAL A 136 6.24 -10.02 -11.27
C VAL A 136 7.67 -9.61 -11.64
N TYR A 137 8.61 -9.99 -10.79
CA TYR A 137 10.04 -9.73 -10.92
C TYR A 137 10.83 -10.85 -10.26
N HIS A 138 11.99 -11.20 -10.82
CA HIS A 138 13.05 -11.92 -10.11
C HIS A 138 14.17 -10.94 -9.78
N ASP A 139 14.77 -11.06 -8.60
CA ASP A 139 15.84 -10.14 -8.20
C ASP A 139 17.14 -10.39 -9.00
N GLU A 140 17.28 -11.59 -9.57
CA GLU A 140 18.41 -12.02 -10.41
C GLU A 140 18.30 -11.58 -11.87
N ASP A 141 17.08 -11.31 -12.37
CA ASP A 141 16.79 -10.99 -13.79
C ASP A 141 17.11 -9.53 -14.17
N VAL A 142 18.05 -8.89 -13.48
CA VAL A 142 18.43 -7.50 -13.78
C VAL A 142 19.87 -7.42 -14.24
N ASP A 143 20.04 -7.56 -15.55
CA ASP A 143 21.33 -7.44 -16.22
C ASP A 143 21.82 -5.99 -16.18
N LYS A 144 20.92 -5.02 -16.32
CA LYS A 144 21.27 -3.60 -16.40
C LYS A 144 21.10 -2.88 -15.07
N LYS A 145 22.23 -2.56 -14.42
CA LYS A 145 22.29 -1.72 -13.21
C LYS A 145 22.99 -0.40 -13.52
N LEU A 146 22.22 0.67 -13.65
CA LEU A 146 22.75 2.02 -13.84
C LEU A 146 23.03 2.65 -12.48
N LYS A 147 24.22 3.24 -12.30
CA LYS A 147 24.63 3.88 -11.05
C LYS A 147 24.75 5.38 -11.25
N TYR A 148 24.19 6.14 -10.32
CA TYR A 148 24.26 7.60 -10.29
C TYR A 148 24.74 8.04 -8.91
N THR A 149 25.82 8.81 -8.85
CA THR A 149 26.38 9.28 -7.58
C THR A 149 26.47 10.80 -7.52
N ASN A 150 26.17 11.36 -6.36
CA ASN A 150 26.36 12.78 -6.04
C ASN A 150 27.53 13.02 -5.06
N GLY A 151 28.36 12.00 -4.80
CA GLY A 151 29.43 12.04 -3.79
C GLY A 151 29.02 11.39 -2.49
N ASP A 152 27.89 11.81 -1.88
CA ASP A 152 27.42 11.29 -0.60
C ASP A 152 26.78 9.89 -0.72
N ILE A 153 26.01 9.69 -1.79
CA ILE A 153 25.31 8.44 -2.06
C ILE A 153 25.49 8.00 -3.50
N THR A 154 25.28 6.71 -3.69
CA THR A 154 25.12 6.11 -5.02
C THR A 154 23.74 5.47 -5.11
N VAL A 155 22.93 5.95 -6.06
CA VAL A 155 21.64 5.37 -6.43
C VAL A 155 21.86 4.34 -7.53
N VAL A 156 21.35 3.13 -7.33
CA VAL A 156 21.30 2.07 -8.33
C VAL A 156 19.89 2.02 -8.91
N TRP A 157 19.80 2.20 -10.21
CA TRP A 157 18.58 2.05 -10.98
C TRP A 157 18.62 0.78 -11.84
N LYS A 158 17.58 -0.04 -11.70
CA LYS A 158 17.32 -1.29 -12.41
C LYS A 158 16.19 -1.05 -13.42
N PRO A 159 16.47 -0.66 -14.69
CA PRO A 159 15.44 -0.19 -15.63
C PRO A 159 14.36 -1.23 -15.93
N GLU A 160 14.74 -2.50 -16.00
CA GLU A 160 13.84 -3.64 -16.26
C GLU A 160 12.77 -3.79 -15.16
N LEU A 161 13.08 -3.36 -13.93
CA LEU A 161 12.13 -3.35 -12.82
C LEU A 161 11.26 -2.08 -12.78
N CYS A 162 11.62 -1.03 -13.53
CA CYS A 162 11.04 0.31 -13.42
C CYS A 162 9.77 0.46 -14.26
N LYS A 163 8.61 0.19 -13.65
CA LYS A 163 7.28 0.32 -14.31
C LYS A 163 6.53 1.61 -13.97
N HIS A 164 7.10 2.45 -13.10
CA HIS A 164 6.47 3.65 -12.56
C HIS A 164 7.36 4.90 -12.72
N SER A 165 8.20 4.95 -13.75
CA SER A 165 9.17 6.03 -13.98
C SER A 165 8.54 7.43 -13.92
N GLY A 166 7.30 7.56 -14.39
CA GLY A 166 6.51 8.79 -14.29
C GLY A 166 6.40 9.36 -12.87
N ARG A 167 6.43 8.53 -11.80
CA ARG A 167 6.42 9.02 -10.41
C ARG A 167 7.66 9.83 -10.10
N CYS A 168 8.83 9.28 -10.41
CA CYS A 168 10.12 9.93 -10.15
C CYS A 168 10.27 11.20 -10.99
N VAL A 169 9.88 11.15 -12.27
CA VAL A 169 9.90 12.31 -13.17
C VAL A 169 9.00 13.44 -12.67
N THR A 170 7.82 13.12 -12.14
CA THR A 170 6.89 14.15 -11.65
C THR A 170 7.23 14.70 -10.27
N GLN A 171 7.88 13.89 -9.41
CA GLN A 171 8.09 14.24 -8.00
C GLN A 171 9.46 14.86 -7.74
N LEU A 172 10.47 14.57 -8.56
CA LEU A 172 11.79 15.19 -8.50
C LEU A 172 12.21 15.74 -9.87
N PRO A 173 11.56 16.81 -10.37
CA PRO A 173 11.90 17.39 -11.68
C PRO A 173 13.31 18.00 -11.75
N GLY A 174 13.90 18.36 -10.60
CA GLY A 174 15.31 18.78 -10.53
C GLY A 174 16.29 17.64 -10.80
N VAL A 175 15.92 16.40 -10.43
CA VAL A 175 16.73 15.20 -10.67
C VAL A 175 16.39 14.55 -12.01
N PHE A 176 15.12 14.56 -12.42
CA PHE A 176 14.65 13.90 -13.64
C PHE A 176 14.05 14.90 -14.62
N ASN A 177 14.68 15.06 -15.79
CA ASN A 177 14.24 15.98 -16.83
C ASN A 177 14.23 15.31 -18.21
N LEU A 178 13.04 14.96 -18.71
CA LEU A 178 12.88 14.30 -20.01
C LEU A 178 13.27 15.15 -21.22
N LYS A 179 13.46 16.47 -21.04
CA LYS A 179 13.83 17.40 -22.12
C LYS A 179 15.35 17.52 -22.31
N THR A 180 16.15 17.04 -21.35
CA THR A 180 17.61 17.15 -21.38
C THR A 180 18.26 15.80 -21.60
N LYS A 181 19.49 15.80 -22.14
CA LYS A 181 20.38 14.64 -22.15
C LYS A 181 21.70 15.03 -21.46
N PRO A 182 22.09 14.37 -20.36
CA PRO A 182 21.39 13.29 -19.67
C PRO A 182 20.06 13.76 -19.04
N TRP A 183 19.08 12.85 -18.97
CA TRP A 183 17.75 13.12 -18.40
C TRP A 183 17.71 12.89 -16.87
N VAL A 184 18.82 12.41 -16.29
CA VAL A 184 19.02 12.22 -14.85
C VAL A 184 20.17 13.11 -14.40
N THR A 185 19.92 13.96 -13.40
CA THR A 185 20.89 14.86 -12.76
C THR A 185 20.84 14.59 -11.26
N ILE A 186 21.65 13.64 -10.78
CA ILE A 186 21.62 13.18 -9.38
C ILE A 186 22.00 14.26 -8.35
N THR A 187 22.61 15.36 -8.79
CA THR A 187 22.89 16.55 -7.96
C THR A 187 21.75 17.57 -7.94
N GLY A 188 20.63 17.29 -8.62
CA GLY A 188 19.48 18.20 -8.74
C GLY A 188 18.58 18.28 -7.50
N ALA A 189 18.90 17.53 -6.45
CA ALA A 189 18.31 17.60 -5.12
C ALA A 189 19.34 17.12 -4.08
N ASP A 190 19.11 17.41 -2.80
CA ASP A 190 19.96 16.92 -1.72
C ASP A 190 19.80 15.40 -1.50
N SER A 191 20.81 14.83 -0.84
CA SER A 191 20.91 13.39 -0.58
C SER A 191 19.74 12.83 0.26
N GLU A 192 19.11 13.61 1.14
CA GLU A 192 17.97 13.14 1.95
C GLU A 192 16.70 13.07 1.11
N THR A 193 16.45 14.12 0.33
CA THR A 193 15.32 14.19 -0.61
C THR A 193 15.37 13.05 -1.64
N ILE A 194 16.56 12.74 -2.17
CA ILE A 194 16.74 11.63 -3.13
C ILE A 194 16.46 10.29 -2.47
N LYS A 195 16.97 10.03 -1.26
CA LYS A 195 16.71 8.78 -0.52
C LYS A 195 15.22 8.58 -0.28
N ALA A 196 14.53 9.61 0.21
CA ALA A 196 13.10 9.56 0.46
C ALA A 196 12.30 9.19 -0.81
N GLN A 197 12.72 9.68 -1.98
CA GLN A 197 12.09 9.29 -3.25
C GLN A 197 12.41 7.84 -3.63
N VAL A 198 13.64 7.39 -3.43
CA VAL A 198 14.06 6.00 -3.71
C VAL A 198 13.31 5.01 -2.82
N ASP A 199 13.14 5.32 -1.53
CA ASP A 199 12.40 4.49 -0.57
C ASP A 199 10.92 4.31 -0.95
N MET A 200 10.37 5.24 -1.75
CA MET A 200 9.01 5.16 -2.29
C MET A 200 8.89 4.31 -3.56
N CYS A 201 9.97 3.65 -4.01
CA CYS A 201 9.97 2.78 -5.18
C CYS A 201 9.29 1.43 -4.86
N PRO A 202 8.08 1.16 -5.38
CA PRO A 202 7.32 -0.03 -4.97
C PRO A 202 7.83 -1.33 -5.60
N THR A 203 8.74 -1.23 -6.59
CA THR A 203 9.21 -2.38 -7.37
C THR A 203 10.65 -2.77 -7.04
N GLY A 204 11.31 -2.05 -6.12
CA GLY A 204 12.75 -2.23 -5.88
C GLY A 204 13.64 -1.83 -7.06
N ALA A 205 13.08 -1.12 -8.06
CA ALA A 205 13.84 -0.65 -9.21
C ALA A 205 14.90 0.39 -8.85
N LEU A 206 14.74 1.05 -7.71
CA LEU A 206 15.69 2.00 -7.16
C LEU A 206 16.16 1.48 -5.81
N SER A 207 17.46 1.61 -5.56
CA SER A 207 18.09 1.38 -4.25
C SER A 207 19.25 2.36 -4.10
N TYR A 208 19.77 2.54 -2.89
CA TYR A 208 20.96 3.36 -2.66
C TYR A 208 21.87 2.78 -1.59
N PHE A 209 23.13 3.19 -1.62
CA PHE A 209 24.09 2.99 -0.53
C PHE A 209 24.85 4.29 -0.28
N LYS A 210 25.34 4.48 0.97
CA LYS A 210 26.23 5.59 1.32
C LYS A 210 27.62 5.29 0.77
N ASN A 211 28.27 6.32 0.26
CA ASN A 211 29.68 6.22 -0.10
C ASN A 211 30.50 6.54 1.15
N ASP A 212 31.44 5.67 1.50
CA ASP A 212 32.46 6.03 2.50
C ASP A 212 33.37 7.09 1.89
N SER A 213 33.85 8.03 2.71
CA SER A 213 34.63 9.20 2.30
C SER A 213 36.04 8.89 1.76
N SER A 214 36.27 7.70 1.21
CA SER A 214 37.58 7.21 0.75
C SER A 214 37.56 6.47 -0.60
N SER A 215 36.73 6.89 -1.57
CA SER A 215 36.94 6.50 -2.97
C SER A 215 36.25 7.46 -3.94
N THR A 216 36.98 8.50 -4.35
CA THR A 216 36.67 9.26 -5.56
C THR A 216 37.08 8.40 -6.76
N THR A 217 36.14 7.92 -7.57
CA THR A 217 36.47 7.41 -8.91
C THR A 217 35.33 7.63 -9.90
N GLU A 218 35.61 8.56 -10.81
CA GLU A 218 35.16 8.76 -12.20
C GLU A 218 33.74 8.35 -12.65
N LEU A 219 33.03 9.37 -13.15
CA LEU A 219 31.86 9.28 -14.02
C LEU A 219 32.20 8.46 -15.29
N PRO A 220 31.44 7.40 -15.65
CA PRO A 220 31.45 6.90 -17.00
C PRO A 220 30.64 7.84 -17.89
N ALA A 221 31.27 8.29 -18.99
CA ALA A 221 30.61 9.00 -20.07
C ALA A 221 29.50 8.13 -20.72
N THR A 222 28.32 8.73 -20.84
CA THR A 222 27.29 8.51 -21.88
C THR A 222 27.12 7.09 -22.43
N GLY A 223 26.19 6.32 -21.85
CA GLY A 223 25.56 5.18 -22.53
C GLY A 223 24.23 5.60 -23.16
N GLY A 224 24.25 6.05 -24.41
CA GLY A 224 23.03 6.23 -25.20
C GLY A 224 22.40 4.88 -25.50
N ALA A 225 21.20 4.62 -24.97
CA ALA A 225 20.33 3.56 -25.48
C ALA A 225 19.24 4.26 -26.30
N GLY A 226 19.27 3.98 -27.61
CA GLY A 226 18.23 4.35 -28.55
C GLY A 226 16.89 3.72 -28.18
N LEU A 227 15.86 4.35 -28.73
CA LEU A 227 14.47 3.89 -28.76
C LEU A 227 14.34 2.49 -29.37
#